data_AF-G9KWT7-F1
#
_entry.id   AF-G9KWT7-F1
#
_cell.length_a   1.000
_cell.length_b   1.000
_cell.length_c   1.000
_cell.angle_alpha   90.00
_cell.angle_beta   90.00
_cell.angle_gamma   90.00
#
_symmetry.space_group_name_H-M   'P 1'
#
loop_
_entity.id
_entity.type
_entity.pdbx_description
1 polymer ?
#
loop_
_entity_poly.entity_id
_entity_poly.type
_entity_poly.pdbx_seq_one_letter_code
_entity_poly.pdbx_strand_id
1 'polypeptide(L)'
;ELIGMDFIWKIAMESPDEEIANEAIQLIINYSYINLNPRLKKDSVSLHKKFIADCYTRLEAASSALGGPTLTHAVTRATKMLTATAMPTVATSVQSPYRSTKLVIIERLLLLAERYVITIEDFYSVPRTILPHGASFHGHLLTLNVTYESTKDTFTVEAHSNETIGSVRWKIAKQLCSPVDNIQIFTNDSLLTVNKDQKLLHQLGFSDEQILTVKTSGSGTPSGSSADSSTSSSSSGSGVFSSSYAMEQEKSLPGVVMALVCNVFDMLYQLANLEEPRITLRVRKLLLLIPTDPAIQEALDQLDSLGRKKTLLSETSSQSSKSPSLVSKQQHQPSASSILESLFRSFAPGMSTFRVLYNLEVLSSKLMPTADDDMARNCAKSFCENFLKAGGLSLVVNVMQRDSIPSEVDYETRQGVYSICLQLARFLLVGQTMPTLLDEDLTKDGIEALSSRPFRNVSRQTSRQMSLCGTPEKSSYRQLSVSDRSSIRVEEIIPAARVAIQTMEVSDFTSTVA
;
A
#
# COMPACT_ATOMS: atom_id res chain seq x y z
N GLU A 1 35.40 -15.91 -5.61
CA GLU A 1 35.09 -14.54 -6.04
C GLU A 1 34.91 -14.55 -7.56
N LEU A 2 33.89 -13.89 -8.10
CA LEU A 2 33.65 -13.87 -9.55
C LEU A 2 34.60 -12.84 -10.18
N ILE A 3 35.55 -13.31 -10.99
CA ILE A 3 36.52 -12.44 -11.68
C ILE A 3 35.75 -11.51 -12.62
N GLY A 4 36.02 -10.21 -12.54
CA GLY A 4 35.42 -9.19 -13.41
C GLY A 4 34.13 -8.56 -12.91
N MET A 5 33.61 -8.97 -11.74
CA MET A 5 32.38 -8.38 -11.18
C MET A 5 32.53 -6.87 -10.91
N ASP A 6 33.70 -6.42 -10.45
CA ASP A 6 34.00 -5.00 -10.24
C ASP A 6 33.92 -4.18 -11.53
N PHE A 7 34.27 -4.78 -12.67
CA PHE A 7 34.17 -4.13 -13.97
C PHE A 7 32.71 -3.95 -14.39
N ILE A 8 31.85 -4.95 -14.15
CA ILE A 8 30.40 -4.85 -14.42
C ILE A 8 29.77 -3.77 -13.53
N TRP A 9 30.13 -3.73 -12.24
CA TRP A 9 29.72 -2.65 -11.34
C TRP A 9 30.13 -1.28 -11.86
N LYS A 10 31.37 -1.14 -12.34
CA LYS A 10 31.85 0.12 -12.91
C LYS A 10 31.05 0.52 -14.15
N ILE A 11 30.77 -0.40 -15.07
CA ILE A 11 29.93 -0.12 -16.25
C ILE A 11 28.53 0.32 -15.81
N ALA A 12 27.89 -0.42 -14.91
CA ALA A 12 26.56 -0.11 -14.43
C ALA A 12 26.48 1.31 -13.83
N MET A 13 27.48 1.70 -13.04
CA MET A 13 27.47 2.97 -12.31
C MET A 13 27.98 4.16 -13.11
N GLU A 14 28.94 3.96 -14.01
CA GLU A 14 29.71 5.04 -14.65
C GLU A 14 29.52 5.13 -16.17
N SER A 15 28.85 4.16 -16.82
CA SER A 15 28.60 4.23 -18.27
C SER A 15 27.80 5.49 -18.63
N PRO A 16 28.22 6.26 -19.66
CA PRO A 16 27.45 7.39 -20.17
C PRO A 16 26.21 6.94 -20.96
N ASP A 17 26.25 5.72 -21.50
CA ASP A 17 25.14 5.10 -22.21
C ASP A 17 24.22 4.37 -21.22
N GLU A 18 22.95 4.77 -21.17
CA GLU A 18 21.94 4.23 -20.27
C GLU A 18 21.54 2.79 -20.63
N GLU A 19 21.53 2.41 -21.90
CA GLU A 19 21.20 1.03 -22.31
C GLU A 19 22.30 0.08 -21.84
N ILE A 20 23.57 0.46 -22.06
CA ILE A 20 24.72 -0.31 -21.57
C ILE A 20 24.72 -0.40 -20.05
N ALA A 21 24.40 0.70 -19.34
CA ALA A 21 24.27 0.69 -17.89
C ALA A 21 23.16 -0.26 -17.42
N ASN A 22 22.02 -0.25 -18.11
CA ASN A 22 20.88 -1.11 -17.80
C ASN A 22 21.17 -2.60 -18.01
N GLU A 23 21.88 -2.96 -19.08
CA GLU A 23 22.34 -4.32 -19.32
C GLU A 23 23.34 -4.77 -18.24
N ALA A 24 24.27 -3.90 -17.85
CA ALA A 24 25.19 -4.20 -16.76
C ALA A 24 24.47 -4.39 -15.41
N ILE A 25 23.43 -3.60 -15.11
CA ILE A 25 22.54 -3.81 -13.94
C ILE A 25 21.90 -5.20 -14.01
N GLN A 26 21.39 -5.61 -15.17
CA GLN A 26 20.77 -6.93 -15.34
C GLN A 26 21.80 -8.07 -15.15
N LEU A 27 23.01 -7.90 -15.68
CA LEU A 27 24.10 -8.86 -15.46
C LEU A 27 24.46 -8.99 -13.98
N ILE A 28 24.48 -7.88 -13.22
CA ILE A 28 24.71 -7.91 -11.78
C ILE A 28 23.65 -8.79 -11.10
N ILE A 29 22.36 -8.55 -11.37
CA ILE A 29 21.26 -9.35 -10.80
C ILE A 29 21.42 -10.83 -11.17
N ASN A 30 21.73 -11.10 -12.44
CA ASN A 30 21.88 -12.45 -12.95
C ASN A 30 23.00 -13.21 -12.25
N TYR A 31 24.18 -12.61 -12.10
CA TYR A 31 25.33 -13.25 -11.46
C TYR A 31 25.24 -13.27 -9.93
N SER A 32 24.55 -12.31 -9.32
CA SER A 32 24.34 -12.25 -7.87
C SER A 32 23.30 -13.26 -7.35
N TYR A 33 22.33 -13.67 -8.18
CA TYR A 33 21.31 -14.63 -7.73
C TYR A 33 20.80 -15.58 -8.82
N ILE A 34 20.32 -15.07 -9.96
CA ILE A 34 19.54 -15.88 -10.92
C ILE A 34 20.33 -17.09 -11.43
N ASN A 35 21.57 -16.87 -11.85
CA ASN A 35 22.46 -17.87 -12.45
C ASN A 35 23.24 -18.69 -11.41
N LEU A 36 23.00 -18.47 -10.11
CA LEU A 36 23.65 -19.28 -9.08
C LEU A 36 23.14 -20.73 -9.12
N ASN A 37 24.07 -21.66 -8.91
CA ASN A 37 23.72 -23.07 -8.74
C ASN A 37 22.72 -23.23 -7.57
N PRO A 38 21.69 -24.10 -7.69
CA PRO A 38 20.71 -24.31 -6.61
C PRO A 38 21.33 -24.62 -5.23
N ARG A 39 22.51 -25.26 -5.18
CA ARG A 39 23.23 -25.51 -3.93
C ARG A 39 23.63 -24.23 -3.20
N LEU A 40 23.99 -23.18 -3.94
CA LEU A 40 24.35 -21.88 -3.38
C LEU A 40 23.11 -21.11 -2.89
N LYS A 41 21.96 -21.32 -3.54
CA LYS A 41 20.68 -20.69 -3.15
C LYS A 41 20.07 -21.27 -1.87
N LYS A 42 20.64 -22.35 -1.31
CA LYS A 42 20.18 -22.96 -0.05
C LYS A 42 20.23 -21.98 1.12
N ASP A 43 21.21 -21.06 1.11
CA ASP A 43 21.30 -19.96 2.06
C ASP A 43 21.01 -18.62 1.35
N SER A 44 19.78 -18.49 0.85
CA SER A 44 19.32 -17.31 0.11
C SER A 44 19.45 -16.02 0.94
N VAL A 45 19.18 -16.09 2.24
CA VAL A 45 19.25 -14.94 3.15
C VAL A 45 20.65 -14.33 3.19
N SER A 46 21.71 -15.14 3.29
CA SER A 46 23.07 -14.60 3.30
C SER A 46 23.47 -13.98 1.96
N LEU A 47 23.00 -14.55 0.84
CA LEU A 47 23.19 -13.97 -0.49
C LEU A 47 22.51 -12.61 -0.62
N HIS A 48 21.25 -12.49 -0.19
CA HIS A 48 20.51 -11.23 -0.19
C HIS A 48 21.18 -10.19 0.71
N LYS A 49 21.57 -10.57 1.94
CA LYS A 49 22.33 -9.69 2.86
C LYS A 49 23.60 -9.15 2.23
N LYS A 50 24.38 -10.02 1.58
CA LYS A 50 25.62 -9.63 0.91
C LYS A 50 25.35 -8.62 -0.21
N PHE A 51 24.39 -8.92 -1.09
CA PHE A 51 24.02 -8.03 -2.18
C PHE A 51 23.54 -6.66 -1.68
N ILE A 52 22.68 -6.65 -0.65
CA ILE A 52 22.15 -5.42 -0.06
C ILE A 52 23.28 -4.62 0.60
N ALA A 53 24.19 -5.27 1.32
CA ALA A 53 25.36 -4.61 1.90
C ALA A 53 26.25 -3.98 0.83
N ASP A 54 26.53 -4.69 -0.27
CA ASP A 54 27.32 -4.16 -1.39
C ASP A 54 26.67 -2.90 -2.00
N CYS A 55 25.33 -2.91 -2.17
CA CYS A 55 24.58 -1.73 -2.61
C CYS A 55 24.65 -0.59 -1.59
N TYR A 56 24.45 -0.90 -0.31
CA TYR A 56 24.46 0.08 0.78
C TYR A 56 25.80 0.80 0.89
N THR A 57 26.92 0.08 0.88
CA THR A 57 28.26 0.67 0.92
C THR A 57 28.51 1.60 -0.25
N ARG A 58 28.00 1.28 -1.44
CA ARG A 58 28.11 2.13 -2.64
C ARG A 58 27.23 3.37 -2.56
N LEU A 59 26.00 3.23 -2.03
CA LEU A 59 25.09 4.35 -1.77
C LEU A 59 25.69 5.32 -0.74
N GLU A 60 26.24 4.80 0.35
CA GLU A 60 26.89 5.59 1.40
C GLU A 60 28.10 6.35 0.85
N ALA A 61 28.95 5.70 0.05
CA ALA A 61 30.09 6.34 -0.59
C ALA A 61 29.67 7.44 -1.59
N ALA A 62 28.60 7.21 -2.37
CA ALA A 62 28.09 8.20 -3.31
C ALA A 62 27.41 9.38 -2.61
N SER A 63 26.62 9.11 -1.57
CA SER A 63 25.92 10.12 -0.76
C SER A 63 26.90 10.97 0.05
N SER A 64 27.88 10.36 0.72
CA SER A 64 28.90 11.08 1.49
C SER A 64 29.72 12.05 0.63
N ALA A 65 29.96 11.68 -0.64
CA ALA A 65 30.66 12.52 -1.60
C ALA A 65 29.87 13.77 -2.03
N LEU A 66 28.55 13.83 -1.79
CA LEU A 66 27.72 15.01 -2.05
C LEU A 66 27.85 16.08 -0.95
N GLY A 67 28.53 15.77 0.16
CA GLY A 67 28.48 16.52 1.41
C GLY A 67 27.18 16.21 2.14
N GLY A 68 27.23 15.86 3.43
CA GLY A 68 26.07 15.35 4.17
C GLY A 68 24.80 16.21 4.07
N PRO A 69 23.64 15.70 4.55
CA PRO A 69 22.32 16.33 4.37
C PRO A 69 22.30 17.83 4.72
N THR A 70 23.03 18.22 5.77
CA THR A 70 23.15 19.59 6.26
C THR A 70 23.88 20.54 5.30
N LEU A 71 24.91 20.08 4.58
CA LEU A 71 25.64 20.91 3.61
C LEU A 71 24.84 21.04 2.31
N THR A 72 24.16 19.97 1.88
CA THR A 72 23.31 19.99 0.70
C THR A 72 22.11 20.92 0.88
N HIS A 73 21.40 20.85 2.01
CA HIS A 73 20.32 21.80 2.31
C HIS A 73 20.84 23.24 2.48
N ALA A 74 22.02 23.44 3.10
CA ALA A 74 22.61 24.76 3.23
C ALA A 74 23.01 25.38 1.88
N VAL A 75 23.60 24.59 0.97
CA VAL A 75 23.98 25.04 -0.37
C VAL A 75 22.74 25.27 -1.24
N THR A 76 21.79 24.33 -1.29
CA THR A 76 20.54 24.50 -2.05
C THR A 76 19.74 25.70 -1.56
N ARG A 77 19.65 25.92 -0.24
CA ARG A 77 18.96 27.08 0.35
C ARG A 77 19.72 28.38 0.13
N ALA A 78 21.05 28.39 0.26
CA ALA A 78 21.88 29.56 0.00
C ALA A 78 21.86 29.98 -1.48
N THR A 79 21.98 29.02 -2.41
CA THR A 79 21.89 29.28 -3.86
C THR A 79 20.52 29.85 -4.25
N LYS A 80 19.43 29.40 -3.62
CA LYS A 80 18.07 29.92 -3.87
C LYS A 80 17.77 31.25 -3.16
N MET A 81 18.35 31.51 -1.98
CA MET A 81 18.21 32.80 -1.27
C MET A 81 19.01 33.93 -1.93
N LEU A 82 20.14 33.63 -2.58
CA LEU A 82 20.99 34.62 -3.24
C LEU A 82 20.42 35.15 -4.58
N THR A 83 19.40 34.50 -5.16
CA THR A 83 18.75 34.96 -6.40
C THR A 83 17.68 36.05 -6.20
N ALA A 84 17.51 36.59 -4.99
CA ALA A 84 16.44 37.54 -4.70
C ALA A 84 16.81 39.04 -4.78
N THR A 85 18.08 39.48 -4.86
CA THR A 85 18.34 40.95 -4.91
C THR A 85 19.71 41.44 -5.42
N ALA A 86 20.50 40.67 -6.17
CA ALA A 86 21.73 41.20 -6.78
C ALA A 86 22.01 40.64 -8.18
N MET A 87 22.44 41.54 -9.07
CA MET A 87 22.74 41.29 -10.49
C MET A 87 23.74 40.13 -10.71
N PRO A 88 23.57 39.37 -11.80
CA PRO A 88 24.25 38.09 -12.00
C PRO A 88 25.67 38.31 -12.55
N THR A 89 26.68 38.03 -11.74
CA THR A 89 28.02 37.74 -12.25
C THR A 89 28.39 36.32 -11.84
N VAL A 90 28.09 35.39 -12.75
CA VAL A 90 28.70 34.05 -12.87
C VAL A 90 28.66 33.17 -11.60
N ALA A 91 27.46 32.75 -11.17
CA ALA A 91 27.33 31.59 -10.27
C ALA A 91 25.99 30.85 -10.39
N THR A 92 25.19 31.15 -11.42
CA THR A 92 24.00 30.35 -11.73
C THR A 92 24.43 29.21 -12.67
N SER A 93 24.06 27.99 -12.31
CA SER A 93 24.13 26.75 -13.11
C SER A 93 25.51 26.12 -13.41
N VAL A 94 26.21 25.67 -12.37
CA VAL A 94 27.08 24.50 -12.55
C VAL A 94 26.77 23.51 -11.43
N GLN A 95 25.82 22.60 -11.67
CA GLN A 95 25.91 21.27 -11.06
C GLN A 95 27.32 20.80 -11.42
N SER A 96 28.25 20.80 -10.46
CA SER A 96 29.60 20.30 -10.72
C SER A 96 29.46 18.94 -11.42
N PRO A 97 30.17 18.66 -12.53
CA PRO A 97 30.10 17.37 -13.21
C PRO A 97 30.21 16.21 -12.22
N TYR A 98 31.02 16.39 -11.18
CA TYR A 98 31.16 15.46 -10.06
C TYR A 98 29.84 15.21 -9.29
N ARG A 99 29.10 16.26 -8.93
CA ARG A 99 27.79 16.14 -8.26
C ARG A 99 26.79 15.40 -9.15
N SER A 100 26.72 15.76 -10.43
CA SER A 100 25.82 15.11 -11.40
C SER A 100 26.11 13.61 -11.51
N THR A 101 27.39 13.22 -11.60
CA THR A 101 27.78 11.80 -11.65
C THR A 101 27.35 11.05 -10.40
N LYS A 102 27.51 11.62 -9.21
CA LYS A 102 27.11 10.95 -7.95
C LYS A 102 25.60 10.74 -7.86
N LEU A 103 24.79 11.69 -8.34
CA LEU A 103 23.33 11.53 -8.38
C LEU A 103 22.90 10.41 -9.33
N VAL A 104 23.52 10.30 -10.50
CA VAL A 104 23.28 9.18 -11.44
C VAL A 104 23.65 7.84 -10.80
N ILE A 105 24.78 7.76 -10.10
CA ILE A 105 25.18 6.54 -9.38
C ILE A 105 24.14 6.16 -8.33
N ILE A 106 23.65 7.11 -7.52
CA ILE A 106 22.62 6.85 -6.52
C ILE A 106 21.32 6.36 -7.17
N GLU A 107 20.86 7.04 -8.23
CA GLU A 107 19.67 6.64 -8.98
C GLU A 107 19.80 5.20 -9.52
N ARG A 108 20.95 4.85 -10.11
CA ARG A 108 21.21 3.52 -10.67
C ARG A 108 21.34 2.43 -9.61
N LEU A 109 21.90 2.74 -8.43
CA LEU A 109 21.93 1.80 -7.30
C LEU A 109 20.53 1.51 -6.76
N LEU A 110 19.68 2.53 -6.66
CA LEU A 110 18.28 2.33 -6.28
C LEU A 110 17.50 1.54 -7.34
N LEU A 111 17.72 1.83 -8.63
CA LEU A 111 17.16 1.04 -9.73
C LEU A 111 17.61 -0.43 -9.68
N LEU A 112 18.88 -0.67 -9.40
CA LEU A 112 19.43 -2.02 -9.25
C LEU A 112 18.75 -2.75 -8.08
N ALA A 113 18.58 -2.10 -6.92
CA ALA A 113 17.89 -2.68 -5.78
C ALA A 113 16.40 -2.98 -6.08
N GLU A 114 15.71 -2.04 -6.72
CA GLU A 114 14.32 -2.18 -7.20
C GLU A 114 14.20 -3.41 -8.12
N ARG A 115 15.02 -3.49 -9.18
CA ARG A 115 14.99 -4.63 -10.12
C ARG A 115 15.38 -5.94 -9.46
N TYR A 116 16.32 -5.93 -8.52
CA TYR A 116 16.72 -7.14 -7.79
C TYR A 116 15.55 -7.74 -7.01
N VAL A 117 14.83 -6.91 -6.25
CA VAL A 117 13.63 -7.34 -5.51
C VAL A 117 12.57 -7.85 -6.47
N ILE A 118 12.20 -7.07 -7.49
CA ILE A 118 11.16 -7.46 -8.47
C ILE A 118 11.52 -8.79 -9.15
N THR A 119 12.72 -8.92 -9.70
CA THR A 119 13.12 -10.08 -10.51
C THR A 119 13.10 -11.37 -9.71
N ILE A 120 13.54 -11.33 -8.45
CA ILE A 120 13.64 -12.52 -7.62
C ILE A 120 12.28 -12.87 -7.02
N GLU A 121 11.52 -11.88 -6.56
CA GLU A 121 10.20 -12.11 -5.98
C GLU A 121 9.15 -12.48 -7.04
N ASP A 122 9.40 -12.26 -8.33
CA ASP A 122 8.53 -12.74 -9.41
C ASP A 122 8.42 -14.28 -9.47
N PHE A 123 9.41 -14.98 -8.92
CA PHE A 123 9.37 -16.44 -8.77
C PHE A 123 8.55 -16.92 -7.57
N TYR A 124 8.11 -16.01 -6.68
CA TYR A 124 7.29 -16.34 -5.52
C TYR A 124 5.81 -16.18 -5.87
N SER A 125 5.13 -17.30 -6.09
CA SER A 125 3.71 -17.33 -6.51
C SER A 125 2.73 -17.56 -5.36
N VAL A 126 3.22 -17.76 -4.14
CA VAL A 126 2.38 -18.03 -2.96
C VAL A 126 1.81 -16.70 -2.45
N PRO A 127 0.57 -16.66 -1.94
CA PRO A 127 0.05 -15.47 -1.27
C PRO A 127 0.96 -14.98 -0.14
N ARG A 128 1.15 -13.66 -0.07
CA ARG A 128 2.03 -13.01 0.90
C ARG A 128 1.31 -12.79 2.22
N THR A 129 1.92 -13.18 3.34
CA THR A 129 1.50 -12.80 4.70
C THR A 129 2.30 -11.62 5.24
N ILE A 130 3.55 -11.49 4.80
CA ILE A 130 4.43 -10.35 5.01
C ILE A 130 4.29 -9.45 3.77
N LEU A 131 3.25 -8.62 3.79
CA LEU A 131 2.91 -7.76 2.67
C LEU A 131 4.03 -6.74 2.39
N PRO A 132 4.39 -6.53 1.12
CA PRO A 132 5.12 -5.33 0.74
C PRO A 132 4.24 -4.11 1.03
N HIS A 133 4.86 -2.96 1.32
CA HIS A 133 4.15 -1.76 1.76
C HIS A 133 3.07 -1.34 0.77
N GLY A 134 3.35 -1.42 -0.54
CA GLY A 134 2.39 -1.10 -1.59
C GLY A 134 1.13 -1.97 -1.60
N ALA A 135 1.15 -3.16 -1.01
CA ALA A 135 -0.03 -4.02 -0.85
C ALA A 135 -0.74 -3.85 0.52
N SER A 136 -0.17 -3.04 1.43
CA SER A 136 -0.67 -2.89 2.80
C SER A 136 -1.77 -1.82 2.95
N PHE A 137 -1.92 -0.92 1.98
CA PHE A 137 -2.89 0.19 2.03
C PHE A 137 -3.62 0.36 0.70
N HIS A 138 -4.80 0.97 0.76
CA HIS A 138 -5.62 1.22 -0.43
C HIS A 138 -4.99 2.32 -1.29
N GLY A 139 -4.86 2.03 -2.58
CA GLY A 139 -4.42 3.03 -3.57
C GLY A 139 -5.54 3.99 -3.94
N HIS A 140 -5.36 4.73 -5.04
CA HIS A 140 -6.46 5.48 -5.63
C HIS A 140 -7.57 4.55 -6.14
N LEU A 141 -8.82 5.02 -6.07
CA LEU A 141 -10.01 4.32 -6.57
C LEU A 141 -9.86 4.01 -8.06
N LEU A 142 -10.42 2.87 -8.47
CA LEU A 142 -10.53 2.40 -9.84
C LEU A 142 -11.92 1.81 -10.05
N THR A 143 -12.59 2.20 -11.12
CA THR A 143 -13.78 1.51 -11.63
C THR A 143 -13.38 0.65 -12.82
N LEU A 144 -13.55 -0.66 -12.71
CA LEU A 144 -13.19 -1.60 -13.79
C LEU A 144 -14.44 -2.03 -14.54
N ASN A 145 -14.43 -1.87 -15.86
CA ASN A 145 -15.55 -2.20 -16.74
C ASN A 145 -15.42 -3.64 -17.25
N VAL A 146 -16.20 -4.55 -16.69
CA VAL A 146 -16.14 -5.97 -17.04
C VAL A 146 -17.16 -6.30 -18.11
N THR A 147 -16.69 -6.89 -19.21
CA THR A 147 -17.52 -7.50 -20.25
C THR A 147 -17.40 -9.02 -20.15
N TYR A 148 -18.49 -9.69 -19.78
CA TYR A 148 -18.54 -11.14 -19.73
C TYR A 148 -18.83 -11.72 -21.12
N GLU A 149 -17.85 -12.40 -21.71
CA GLU A 149 -17.90 -12.75 -23.13
C GLU A 149 -19.03 -13.73 -23.48
N SER A 150 -19.34 -14.65 -22.56
CA SER A 150 -20.31 -15.73 -22.78
C SER A 150 -21.74 -15.22 -22.98
N THR A 151 -22.15 -14.21 -22.20
CA THR A 151 -23.52 -13.63 -22.27
C THR A 151 -23.54 -12.25 -22.92
N LYS A 152 -22.39 -11.61 -23.11
CA LYS A 152 -22.23 -10.20 -23.50
C LYS A 152 -22.73 -9.20 -22.45
N ASP A 153 -22.97 -9.65 -21.22
CA ASP A 153 -23.33 -8.75 -20.13
C ASP A 153 -22.13 -7.90 -19.70
N THR A 154 -22.42 -6.67 -19.28
CA THR A 154 -21.42 -5.73 -18.76
C THR A 154 -21.77 -5.31 -17.35
N PHE A 155 -20.77 -5.21 -16.48
CA PHE A 155 -20.92 -4.71 -15.12
C PHE A 155 -19.63 -4.03 -14.64
N THR A 156 -19.73 -3.24 -13.58
CA THR A 156 -18.58 -2.56 -12.97
C THR A 156 -18.08 -3.32 -11.74
N VAL A 157 -16.77 -3.28 -11.53
CA VAL A 157 -16.11 -3.76 -10.31
C VAL A 157 -15.30 -2.61 -9.74
N GLU A 158 -15.62 -2.20 -8.51
CA GLU A 158 -14.81 -1.24 -7.78
C GLU A 158 -13.54 -1.89 -7.23
N ALA A 159 -12.42 -1.23 -7.44
CA ALA A 159 -11.10 -1.64 -6.99
C ALA A 159 -10.24 -0.43 -6.59
N HIS A 160 -9.00 -0.68 -6.18
CA HIS A 160 -8.01 0.38 -6.02
C HIS A 160 -6.67 -0.01 -6.67
N SER A 161 -5.82 0.96 -7.00
CA SER A 161 -4.56 0.71 -7.70
C SER A 161 -3.60 -0.25 -7.01
N ASN A 162 -3.62 -0.28 -5.67
CA ASN A 162 -2.85 -1.21 -4.85
C ASN A 162 -3.53 -2.57 -4.63
N GLU A 163 -4.64 -2.86 -5.30
CA GLU A 163 -5.36 -4.12 -5.14
C GLU A 163 -4.68 -5.21 -5.99
N THR A 164 -4.71 -6.46 -5.54
CA THR A 164 -4.17 -7.56 -6.32
C THR A 164 -5.14 -7.97 -7.43
N ILE A 165 -4.63 -8.40 -8.59
CA ILE A 165 -5.49 -8.94 -9.64
C ILE A 165 -6.21 -10.22 -9.19
N GLY A 166 -5.64 -10.98 -8.25
CA GLY A 166 -6.33 -12.11 -7.61
C GLY A 166 -7.58 -11.69 -6.83
N SER A 167 -7.54 -10.55 -6.12
CA SER A 167 -8.73 -10.00 -5.44
C SER A 167 -9.80 -9.56 -6.44
N VAL A 168 -9.41 -8.88 -7.51
CA VAL A 168 -10.33 -8.52 -8.61
C VAL A 168 -10.94 -9.76 -9.25
N ARG A 169 -10.16 -10.82 -9.50
CA ARG A 169 -10.63 -12.11 -10.00
C ARG A 169 -11.67 -12.72 -9.07
N TRP A 170 -11.45 -12.66 -7.77
CA TRP A 170 -12.40 -13.13 -6.77
C TRP A 170 -13.70 -12.31 -6.77
N LYS A 171 -13.63 -10.97 -6.84
CA LYS A 171 -14.80 -10.09 -6.94
C LYS A 171 -15.66 -10.43 -8.17
N ILE A 172 -15.02 -10.59 -9.32
CA ILE A 172 -15.66 -11.01 -10.58
C ILE A 172 -16.29 -12.41 -10.43
N ALA A 173 -15.55 -13.37 -9.86
CA ALA A 173 -16.04 -14.72 -9.62
C ALA A 173 -17.31 -14.75 -8.75
N LYS A 174 -17.32 -13.94 -7.68
CA LYS A 174 -18.47 -13.76 -6.78
C LYS A 174 -19.68 -13.20 -7.53
N GLN A 175 -19.48 -12.17 -8.35
CA GLN A 175 -20.56 -11.54 -9.12
C GLN A 175 -21.11 -12.44 -10.23
N LEU A 176 -20.26 -13.29 -10.82
CA LEU A 176 -20.63 -14.28 -11.84
C LEU A 176 -21.08 -15.64 -11.25
N CYS A 177 -21.15 -15.77 -9.91
CA CYS A 177 -21.45 -17.04 -9.22
C CYS A 177 -20.64 -18.23 -9.76
N SER A 178 -19.36 -18.01 -10.06
CA SER A 178 -18.47 -18.99 -10.70
C SER A 178 -17.25 -19.28 -9.84
N PRO A 179 -16.66 -20.49 -9.88
CA PRO A 179 -15.40 -20.75 -9.19
C PRO A 179 -14.29 -19.82 -9.67
N VAL A 180 -13.47 -19.30 -8.74
CA VAL A 180 -12.38 -18.35 -9.04
C VAL A 180 -11.40 -18.93 -10.07
N ASP A 181 -11.08 -20.22 -9.96
CA ASP A 181 -10.17 -20.93 -10.86
C ASP A 181 -10.67 -20.99 -12.31
N ASN A 182 -11.98 -20.83 -12.52
CA ASN A 182 -12.57 -20.83 -13.86
C ASN A 182 -12.54 -19.45 -14.52
N ILE A 183 -12.32 -18.37 -13.76
CA ILE A 183 -12.34 -17.00 -14.27
C ILE A 183 -11.04 -16.67 -15.00
N GLN A 184 -11.15 -16.40 -16.29
CA GLN A 184 -10.07 -15.88 -17.13
C GLN A 184 -10.31 -14.39 -17.40
N ILE A 185 -9.32 -13.55 -17.10
CA ILE A 185 -9.37 -12.10 -17.28
C ILE A 185 -8.43 -11.73 -18.42
N PHE A 186 -8.94 -10.98 -19.40
CA PHE A 186 -8.18 -10.45 -20.52
C PHE A 186 -8.16 -8.92 -20.46
N THR A 187 -6.98 -8.34 -20.65
CA THR A 187 -6.77 -6.90 -20.81
C THR A 187 -6.00 -6.65 -22.10
N ASN A 188 -6.51 -5.80 -22.99
CA ASN A 188 -5.90 -5.51 -24.29
C ASN A 188 -5.48 -6.80 -25.05
N ASP A 189 -6.40 -7.77 -25.13
CA ASP A 189 -6.20 -9.11 -25.72
C ASP A 189 -5.14 -10.00 -25.05
N SER A 190 -4.58 -9.59 -23.91
CA SER A 190 -3.62 -10.36 -23.13
C SER A 190 -4.27 -11.05 -21.95
N LEU A 191 -4.05 -12.37 -21.82
CA LEU A 191 -4.53 -13.16 -20.68
C LEU A 191 -3.72 -12.84 -19.41
N LEU A 192 -4.42 -12.44 -18.35
CA LEU A 192 -3.87 -12.31 -17.01
C LEU A 192 -3.95 -13.68 -16.30
N THR A 193 -2.86 -14.42 -16.43
CA THR A 193 -2.65 -15.74 -15.84
C THR A 193 -2.57 -15.69 -14.30
N VAL A 194 -2.91 -16.81 -13.65
CA VAL A 194 -2.98 -16.94 -12.17
C VAL A 194 -1.63 -16.67 -11.49
N ASN A 195 -0.50 -16.92 -12.17
CA ASN A 195 0.83 -16.56 -11.63
C ASN A 195 1.01 -15.05 -11.42
N LYS A 196 0.19 -14.20 -12.05
CA LYS A 196 0.17 -12.75 -11.84
C LYS A 196 -0.77 -12.34 -10.71
N ASP A 197 -1.49 -13.26 -10.06
CA ASP A 197 -2.53 -12.92 -9.08
C ASP A 197 -2.02 -12.11 -7.88
N GLN A 198 -0.72 -12.16 -7.59
CA GLN A 198 -0.09 -11.36 -6.53
C GLN A 198 0.35 -9.96 -6.99
N LYS A 199 0.28 -9.65 -8.30
CA LYS A 199 0.62 -8.34 -8.84
C LYS A 199 -0.49 -7.34 -8.53
N LEU A 200 -0.07 -6.13 -8.18
CA LEU A 200 -0.97 -5.01 -7.93
C LEU A 200 -1.43 -4.41 -9.26
N LEU A 201 -2.64 -3.86 -9.30
CA LEU A 201 -3.22 -3.28 -10.52
C LEU A 201 -2.31 -2.20 -11.14
N HIS A 202 -1.70 -1.33 -10.32
CA HIS A 202 -0.77 -0.31 -10.80
C HIS A 202 0.51 -0.89 -11.42
N GLN A 203 0.97 -2.06 -10.95
CA GLN A 203 2.15 -2.74 -11.53
C GLN A 203 1.86 -3.32 -12.91
N LEU A 204 0.60 -3.63 -13.18
CA LEU A 204 0.12 -4.11 -14.47
C LEU A 204 -0.34 -2.98 -15.40
N GLY A 205 -0.24 -1.71 -14.97
CA GLY A 205 -0.62 -0.54 -15.76
C GLY A 205 -2.13 -0.34 -15.91
N PHE A 206 -2.93 -0.85 -14.97
CA PHE A 206 -4.37 -0.57 -14.97
C PHE A 206 -4.63 0.91 -14.72
N SER A 207 -5.63 1.44 -15.42
CA SER A 207 -6.13 2.81 -15.28
C SER A 207 -7.61 2.79 -14.93
N ASP A 208 -8.15 3.96 -14.57
CA ASP A 208 -9.57 4.09 -14.27
C ASP A 208 -10.42 3.82 -15.52
N GLU A 209 -11.61 3.26 -15.33
CA GLU A 209 -12.53 2.84 -16.40
C GLU A 209 -11.98 1.76 -17.35
N GLN A 210 -10.89 1.08 -16.96
CA GLN A 210 -10.25 0.03 -17.77
C GLN A 210 -11.24 -1.09 -18.12
N ILE A 211 -11.30 -1.43 -19.41
CA ILE A 211 -12.15 -2.50 -19.92
C ILE A 211 -11.45 -3.85 -19.74
N LEU A 212 -12.16 -4.79 -19.13
CA LEU A 212 -11.76 -6.18 -18.92
C LEU A 212 -12.70 -7.09 -19.70
N THR A 213 -12.15 -8.03 -20.47
CA THR A 213 -12.93 -9.12 -21.04
C THR A 213 -12.79 -10.34 -20.16
N VAL A 214 -13.90 -10.89 -19.69
CA VAL A 214 -13.91 -12.06 -18.80
C VAL A 214 -14.52 -13.25 -19.51
N LYS A 215 -13.88 -14.41 -19.37
CA LYS A 215 -14.38 -15.71 -19.84
C LYS A 215 -14.40 -16.68 -18.67
N THR A 216 -15.32 -17.64 -18.70
CA THR A 216 -15.30 -18.79 -17.81
C THR A 216 -14.81 -20.02 -18.57
N SER A 217 -13.82 -20.71 -18.00
CA SER A 217 -13.39 -22.00 -18.53
C SER A 217 -14.54 -22.99 -18.33
N GLY A 218 -15.08 -23.55 -19.41
CA GLY A 218 -16.30 -24.35 -19.37
C GLY A 218 -16.16 -25.58 -18.46
N SER A 219 -17.12 -25.75 -17.56
CA SER A 219 -17.50 -27.07 -17.04
C SER A 219 -18.04 -27.87 -18.24
N GLY A 220 -17.18 -28.64 -18.90
CA GLY A 220 -17.63 -29.64 -19.84
C GLY A 220 -18.47 -30.66 -19.09
N THR A 221 -19.73 -30.84 -19.50
CA THR A 221 -20.49 -32.04 -19.16
C THR A 221 -19.66 -33.26 -19.58
N PRO A 222 -19.43 -34.27 -18.70
CA PRO A 222 -18.69 -35.45 -19.09
C PRO A 222 -19.59 -36.29 -20.01
N SER A 223 -19.44 -36.09 -21.31
CA SER A 223 -19.84 -37.10 -22.29
C SER A 223 -18.74 -38.17 -22.24
N GLY A 224 -19.13 -39.35 -21.78
CA GLY A 224 -18.23 -40.46 -21.51
C GLY A 224 -17.41 -40.84 -22.73
N SER A 225 -16.09 -40.74 -22.60
CA SER A 225 -15.17 -41.67 -23.25
C SER A 225 -13.89 -41.77 -22.41
N SER A 226 -13.56 -43.02 -22.12
CA SER A 226 -12.47 -43.53 -21.31
C SER A 226 -11.11 -43.39 -21.98
N ALA A 227 -10.10 -42.92 -21.23
CA ALA A 227 -8.89 -43.66 -20.84
C ALA A 227 -7.66 -42.74 -20.63
N ASP A 228 -7.04 -42.94 -19.47
CA ASP A 228 -5.63 -42.84 -19.10
C ASP A 228 -4.84 -41.53 -19.29
N SER A 229 -4.58 -40.87 -18.14
CA SER A 229 -3.27 -40.27 -17.84
C SER A 229 -3.05 -40.14 -16.33
N SER A 230 -2.21 -41.04 -15.84
CA SER A 230 -1.33 -40.99 -14.66
C SER A 230 -1.65 -40.04 -13.49
N THR A 231 -2.03 -40.68 -12.39
CA THR A 231 -1.87 -40.31 -10.98
C THR A 231 -0.73 -39.34 -10.66
N SER A 232 -1.06 -38.09 -10.33
CA SER A 232 -0.32 -37.31 -9.34
C SER A 232 -1.06 -37.42 -8.01
N SER A 233 -0.51 -38.23 -7.10
CA SER A 233 -0.99 -38.41 -5.74
C SER A 233 -0.97 -37.08 -4.97
N SER A 234 -2.10 -36.40 -4.88
CA SER A 234 -2.32 -35.35 -3.89
C SER A 234 -2.55 -36.02 -2.54
N SER A 235 -1.46 -36.20 -1.80
CA SER A 235 -1.47 -36.64 -0.40
C SER A 235 -2.18 -35.58 0.46
N SER A 236 -3.46 -35.81 0.73
CA SER A 236 -4.30 -35.05 1.64
C SER A 236 -3.94 -35.33 3.11
N GLY A 237 -2.74 -34.92 3.52
CA GLY A 237 -2.20 -35.11 4.87
C GLY A 237 -1.18 -34.07 5.38
N SER A 238 -0.94 -32.96 4.66
CA SER A 238 0.20 -32.04 4.93
C SER A 238 -0.15 -30.55 5.08
N GLY A 239 -1.41 -30.19 5.40
CA GLY A 239 -1.85 -28.79 5.44
C GLY A 239 -1.15 -27.88 6.46
N VAL A 240 -0.56 -28.44 7.53
CA VAL A 240 0.17 -27.65 8.56
C VAL A 240 1.68 -27.57 8.26
N PHE A 241 2.25 -28.57 7.58
CA PHE A 241 3.67 -28.56 7.19
C PHE A 241 3.92 -27.62 5.99
N SER A 242 2.92 -27.42 5.13
CA SER A 242 3.02 -26.54 3.96
C SER A 242 3.02 -25.05 4.30
N SER A 243 2.28 -24.60 5.33
CA SER A 243 2.19 -23.18 5.68
C SER A 243 3.44 -22.67 6.38
N SER A 244 4.03 -23.45 7.28
CA SER A 244 5.28 -23.11 7.97
C SER A 244 6.44 -22.99 6.97
N TYR A 245 6.53 -23.92 6.00
CA TYR A 245 7.55 -23.87 4.96
C TYR A 245 7.37 -22.69 3.98
N ALA A 246 6.12 -22.34 3.65
CA ALA A 246 5.83 -21.15 2.85
C ALA A 246 6.20 -19.86 3.58
N MET A 247 5.89 -19.75 4.88
CA MET A 247 6.24 -18.59 5.70
C MET A 247 7.77 -18.45 5.85
N GLU A 248 8.50 -19.54 6.01
CA GLU A 248 9.96 -19.50 6.09
C GLU A 248 10.60 -19.07 4.76
N GLN A 249 10.05 -19.53 3.62
CA GLN A 249 10.45 -19.04 2.30
C GLN A 249 10.13 -17.55 2.13
N GLU A 250 8.96 -17.09 2.57
CA GLU A 250 8.57 -15.68 2.51
C GLU A 250 9.56 -14.78 3.28
N LYS A 251 9.99 -15.20 4.47
CA LYS A 251 11.01 -14.49 5.26
C LYS A 251 12.35 -14.38 4.56
N SER A 252 12.64 -15.30 3.65
CA SER A 252 13.87 -15.33 2.87
C SER A 252 13.83 -14.46 1.61
N LEU A 253 12.69 -13.86 1.27
CA LEU A 253 12.57 -12.99 0.10
C LEU A 253 13.43 -11.74 0.24
N PRO A 254 14.03 -11.23 -0.85
CA PRO A 254 14.97 -10.12 -0.78
C PRO A 254 14.36 -8.84 -0.22
N GLY A 255 13.10 -8.50 -0.55
CA GLY A 255 12.42 -7.33 0.01
C GLY A 255 12.18 -7.46 1.51
N VAL A 256 11.86 -8.67 1.98
CA VAL A 256 11.69 -8.96 3.42
C VAL A 256 13.03 -8.87 4.16
N VAL A 257 14.10 -9.46 3.62
CA VAL A 257 15.46 -9.35 4.18
C VAL A 257 15.91 -7.89 4.22
N MET A 258 15.63 -7.12 3.16
CA MET A 258 15.98 -5.70 3.05
C MET A 258 15.34 -4.86 4.15
N ALA A 259 14.03 -5.04 4.41
CA ALA A 259 13.34 -4.29 5.46
C ALA A 259 13.67 -4.80 6.87
N LEU A 260 13.47 -6.11 7.12
CA LEU A 260 13.42 -6.64 8.48
C LEU A 260 14.78 -7.05 9.03
N VAL A 261 15.77 -7.28 8.17
CA VAL A 261 17.10 -7.74 8.60
C VAL A 261 18.18 -6.71 8.33
N CYS A 262 18.16 -6.05 7.17
CA CYS A 262 19.12 -5.01 6.83
C CYS A 262 18.69 -3.61 7.29
N ASN A 263 17.41 -3.40 7.61
CA ASN A 263 16.86 -2.14 8.11
C ASN A 263 17.29 -0.91 7.29
N VAL A 264 16.94 -0.88 6.00
CA VAL A 264 17.42 0.15 5.05
C VAL A 264 16.73 1.52 5.15
N PHE A 265 15.69 1.66 5.98
CA PHE A 265 14.78 2.81 5.96
C PHE A 265 15.47 4.16 6.18
N ASP A 266 16.38 4.27 7.15
CA ASP A 266 17.08 5.54 7.42
C ASP A 266 17.85 6.06 6.21
N MET A 267 18.54 5.16 5.49
CA MET A 267 19.25 5.51 4.26
C MET A 267 18.26 5.96 3.18
N LEU A 268 17.15 5.24 3.00
CA LEU A 268 16.13 5.59 2.00
C LEU A 268 15.51 6.96 2.28
N TYR A 269 15.15 7.27 3.53
CA TYR A 269 14.63 8.59 3.91
C TYR A 269 15.65 9.70 3.70
N GLN A 270 16.94 9.45 3.99
CA GLN A 270 18.01 10.41 3.71
C GLN A 270 18.17 10.68 2.22
N LEU A 271 18.09 9.65 1.37
CA LEU A 271 18.21 9.80 -0.09
C LEU A 271 17.01 10.54 -0.69
N ALA A 272 15.80 10.34 -0.17
CA ALA A 272 14.61 11.11 -0.60
C ALA A 272 14.74 12.61 -0.29
N ASN A 273 15.53 12.98 0.72
CA ASN A 273 15.78 14.39 1.07
C ASN A 273 16.85 15.06 0.17
N LEU A 274 17.40 14.37 -0.83
CA LEU A 274 18.28 14.98 -1.83
C LEU A 274 17.53 15.96 -2.77
N GLU A 275 16.19 15.97 -2.73
CA GLU A 275 15.32 16.81 -3.57
C GLU A 275 15.53 16.58 -5.09
N GLU A 276 15.95 15.38 -5.48
CA GLU A 276 16.18 14.99 -6.87
C GLU A 276 15.04 14.07 -7.34
N PRO A 277 14.17 14.51 -8.28
CA PRO A 277 12.92 13.81 -8.61
C PRO A 277 13.09 12.34 -8.98
N ARG A 278 14.13 12.02 -9.75
CA ARG A 278 14.41 10.64 -10.18
C ARG A 278 14.81 9.75 -9.00
N ILE A 279 15.57 10.27 -8.05
CA ILE A 279 15.97 9.54 -6.83
C ILE A 279 14.74 9.36 -5.93
N THR A 280 13.96 10.41 -5.70
CA THR A 280 12.73 10.33 -4.90
C THR A 280 11.75 9.30 -5.46
N LEU A 281 11.58 9.26 -6.78
CA LEU A 281 10.76 8.24 -7.45
C LEU A 281 11.29 6.82 -7.21
N ARG A 282 12.61 6.60 -7.31
CA ARG A 282 13.22 5.28 -7.06
C ARG A 282 13.09 4.85 -5.59
N VAL A 283 13.31 5.77 -4.66
CA VAL A 283 13.08 5.51 -3.23
C VAL A 283 11.63 5.12 -2.98
N ARG A 284 10.67 5.86 -3.55
CA ARG A 284 9.24 5.53 -3.44
C ARG A 284 8.93 4.13 -3.97
N LYS A 285 9.40 3.81 -5.18
CA LYS A 285 9.20 2.49 -5.78
C LYS A 285 9.78 1.37 -4.93
N LEU A 286 10.98 1.56 -4.38
CA LEU A 286 11.61 0.57 -3.53
C LEU A 286 10.86 0.39 -2.19
N LEU A 287 10.43 1.48 -1.55
CA LEU A 287 9.62 1.41 -0.32
C LEU A 287 8.32 0.64 -0.53
N LEU A 288 7.66 0.80 -1.68
CA LEU A 288 6.44 0.05 -2.02
C LEU A 288 6.68 -1.46 -2.21
N LEU A 289 7.90 -1.89 -2.50
CA LEU A 289 8.27 -3.29 -2.74
C LEU A 289 8.72 -4.04 -1.49
N ILE A 290 9.09 -3.34 -0.42
CA ILE A 290 9.56 -3.95 0.83
C ILE A 290 8.48 -3.86 1.91
N PRO A 291 8.49 -4.71 2.95
CA PRO A 291 7.57 -4.57 4.08
C PRO A 291 7.59 -3.18 4.70
N THR A 292 6.48 -2.78 5.32
CA THR A 292 6.38 -1.51 6.02
C THR A 292 7.44 -1.36 7.12
N ASP A 293 7.96 -0.14 7.31
CA ASP A 293 8.92 0.21 8.36
C ASP A 293 8.40 -0.19 9.76
N PRO A 294 9.08 -1.14 10.43
CA PRO A 294 8.68 -1.60 11.76
C PRO A 294 8.64 -0.47 12.80
N ALA A 295 9.51 0.54 12.69
CA ALA A 295 9.55 1.64 13.67
C ALA A 295 8.27 2.49 13.65
N ILE A 296 7.69 2.68 12.46
CA ILE A 296 6.43 3.42 12.31
C ILE A 296 5.25 2.57 12.77
N GLN A 297 5.26 1.26 12.47
CA GLN A 297 4.25 0.33 12.99
C GLN A 297 4.26 0.30 14.52
N GLU A 298 5.42 0.18 15.14
CA GLU A 298 5.59 0.19 16.59
C GLU A 298 5.11 1.50 17.23
N ALA A 299 5.38 2.66 16.60
CA ALA A 299 4.90 3.95 17.09
C ALA A 299 3.36 4.04 17.07
N LEU A 300 2.71 3.51 16.03
CA LEU A 300 1.24 3.45 15.96
C LEU A 300 0.65 2.40 16.92
N ASP A 301 1.32 1.27 17.14
CA ASP A 301 0.88 0.27 18.12
C ASP A 301 1.03 0.79 19.56
N GLN A 302 2.05 1.62 19.83
CA GLN A 302 2.18 2.35 21.10
C GLN A 302 1.01 3.33 21.31
N LEU A 303 0.64 4.08 20.27
CA LEU A 303 -0.51 4.98 20.30
C LEU A 303 -1.80 4.23 20.67
N ASP A 304 -2.04 3.08 20.03
CA ASP A 304 -3.19 2.22 20.29
C ASP A 304 -3.21 1.69 21.73
N SER A 305 -2.06 1.24 22.22
CA SER A 305 -1.92 0.76 23.61
C SER A 305 -2.26 1.84 24.65
N LEU A 306 -1.94 3.11 24.35
CA LEU A 306 -2.21 4.23 25.24
C LEU A 306 -3.71 4.55 25.31
N GLY A 307 -4.42 4.43 24.19
CA GLY A 307 -5.88 4.55 24.13
C GLY A 307 -6.60 3.47 24.94
N ARG A 308 -6.12 2.21 24.86
CA ARG A 308 -6.65 1.09 25.66
C ARG A 308 -6.46 1.29 27.16
N LYS A 309 -5.27 1.72 27.61
CA LYS A 309 -4.99 2.01 29.03
C LYS A 309 -5.90 3.11 29.58
N LYS A 310 -6.16 4.17 28.81
CA LYS A 310 -7.04 5.27 29.22
C LYS A 310 -8.50 4.81 29.37
N THR A 311 -8.94 3.89 28.53
CA THR A 311 -10.30 3.31 28.59
C THR A 311 -10.46 2.44 29.85
N LEU A 312 -9.50 1.57 30.15
CA LEU A 312 -9.55 0.69 31.35
C LEU A 312 -9.52 1.48 32.68
N LEU A 313 -8.74 2.56 32.75
CA LEU A 313 -8.68 3.41 33.95
C LEU A 313 -9.97 4.24 34.13
N SER A 314 -10.63 4.62 33.03
CA SER A 314 -11.90 5.36 33.05
C SER A 314 -13.10 4.50 33.43
N GLU A 315 -13.05 3.18 33.22
CA GLU A 315 -14.12 2.25 33.63
C GLU A 315 -14.03 1.86 35.12
N THR A 316 -12.86 2.01 35.74
CA THR A 316 -12.67 1.70 37.18
C THR A 316 -12.92 2.88 38.12
N SER A 317 -13.29 4.06 37.62
CA SER A 317 -13.56 5.24 38.46
C SER A 317 -15.00 5.27 39.02
N SER A 318 -15.40 4.19 39.69
CA SER A 318 -16.50 4.19 40.66
C SER A 318 -16.20 3.21 41.79
N GLN A 319 -15.20 3.53 42.64
CA GLN A 319 -15.22 3.41 44.11
C GLN A 319 -13.82 3.59 44.73
N SER A 320 -13.75 4.54 45.68
CA SER A 320 -12.89 4.63 46.86
C SER A 320 -11.43 4.11 46.83
N SER A 321 -10.47 5.01 47.05
CA SER A 321 -9.80 5.23 48.35
C SER A 321 -8.37 5.75 48.18
N LYS A 322 -8.01 6.71 49.04
CA LYS A 322 -6.70 7.37 49.10
C LYS A 322 -5.65 6.40 49.63
N SER A 323 -4.54 6.24 48.90
CA SER A 323 -3.25 5.79 49.45
C SER A 323 -2.10 6.36 48.63
N PRO A 324 -1.07 6.96 49.24
CA PRO A 324 0.05 7.56 48.53
C PRO A 324 1.14 6.50 48.33
N SER A 325 1.53 6.21 47.09
CA SER A 325 2.71 5.40 46.81
C SER A 325 3.70 6.17 45.92
N LEU A 326 4.84 6.44 46.56
CA LEU A 326 6.21 6.48 46.04
C LEU A 326 6.38 6.86 44.57
N VAL A 327 6.95 8.07 44.40
CA VAL A 327 7.53 8.61 43.16
C VAL A 327 8.45 7.57 42.52
N SER A 328 7.89 6.80 41.58
CA SER A 328 8.67 6.08 40.59
C SER A 328 9.19 7.12 39.61
N LYS A 329 10.51 7.09 39.36
CA LYS A 329 11.16 7.94 38.37
C LYS A 329 10.37 7.86 37.06
N GLN A 330 9.64 8.93 36.73
CA GLN A 330 8.98 9.11 35.44
C GLN A 330 10.07 9.18 34.37
N GLN A 331 10.48 8.03 33.83
CA GLN A 331 10.92 7.99 32.45
C GLN A 331 9.74 8.51 31.62
N HIS A 332 9.93 9.66 30.97
CA HIS A 332 8.93 10.31 30.13
C HIS A 332 8.38 9.31 29.11
N GLN A 333 7.22 8.69 29.37
CA GLN A 333 6.47 8.05 28.30
C GLN A 333 5.87 9.15 27.42
N PRO A 334 6.08 9.11 26.10
CA PRO A 334 5.50 10.09 25.20
C PRO A 334 3.98 10.01 25.25
N SER A 335 3.31 11.17 25.26
CA SER A 335 1.86 11.24 25.18
C SER A 335 1.38 10.87 23.77
N ALA A 336 0.12 10.43 23.63
CA ALA A 336 -0.48 10.14 22.33
C ALA A 336 -0.32 11.31 21.33
N SER A 337 -0.53 12.55 21.81
CA SER A 337 -0.32 13.76 21.02
C SER A 337 1.13 13.93 20.56
N SER A 338 2.11 13.63 21.43
CA SER A 338 3.53 13.70 21.08
C SER A 338 3.93 12.69 20.00
N ILE A 339 3.37 11.47 20.05
CA ILE A 339 3.60 10.44 19.01
C ILE A 339 3.00 10.89 17.68
N LEU A 340 1.79 11.43 17.71
CA LEU A 340 1.12 11.97 16.53
C LEU A 340 1.90 13.14 15.92
N GLU A 341 2.37 14.08 16.74
CA GLU A 341 3.17 15.21 16.25
C GLU A 341 4.51 14.75 15.66
N SER A 342 5.19 13.76 16.26
CA SER A 342 6.47 13.28 15.75
C SER A 342 6.34 12.53 14.42
N LEU A 343 5.21 11.84 14.18
CA LEU A 343 4.99 11.06 12.96
C LEU A 343 4.48 11.89 11.79
N PHE A 344 3.73 12.97 12.00
CA PHE A 344 3.01 13.63 10.90
C PHE A 344 3.31 15.12 10.72
N ARG A 345 4.12 15.73 11.59
CA ARG A 345 4.63 17.09 11.34
C ARG A 345 5.90 17.02 10.50
N SER A 346 5.84 17.62 9.30
CA SER A 346 6.97 17.73 8.37
C SER A 346 8.19 18.41 8.98
N PHE A 347 7.99 19.34 9.93
CA PHE A 347 9.06 20.07 10.62
C PHE A 347 9.62 19.35 11.85
N ALA A 348 9.11 18.18 12.21
CA ALA A 348 9.66 17.42 13.33
C ALA A 348 11.08 16.91 13.00
N PRO A 349 11.95 16.69 14.01
CA PRO A 349 13.30 16.21 13.77
C PRO A 349 13.32 14.89 12.99
N GLY A 350 14.07 14.85 11.87
CA GLY A 350 14.18 13.66 11.02
C GLY A 350 12.96 13.40 10.14
N MET A 351 11.98 14.32 10.10
CA MET A 351 10.84 14.26 9.20
C MET A 351 11.08 15.09 7.93
N SER A 352 10.38 14.69 6.88
CA SER A 352 10.23 15.44 5.64
C SER A 352 8.82 15.20 5.10
N THR A 353 8.35 16.00 4.15
CA THR A 353 7.02 15.76 3.57
C THR A 353 6.91 14.40 2.89
N PHE A 354 8.01 13.91 2.29
CA PHE A 354 8.09 12.54 1.77
C PHE A 354 7.85 11.50 2.87
N ARG A 355 8.46 11.68 4.05
CA ARG A 355 8.26 10.79 5.19
C ARG A 355 6.86 10.91 5.80
N VAL A 356 6.29 12.11 5.83
CA VAL A 356 4.89 12.32 6.25
C VAL A 356 3.94 11.54 5.34
N LEU A 357 4.14 11.59 4.03
CA LEU A 357 3.36 10.82 3.07
C LEU A 357 3.43 9.31 3.35
N TYR A 358 4.65 8.78 3.49
CA TYR A 358 4.84 7.38 3.85
C TYR A 358 4.12 7.02 5.16
N ASN A 359 4.25 7.85 6.21
CA ASN A 359 3.59 7.61 7.48
C ASN A 359 2.06 7.63 7.37
N LEU A 360 1.49 8.46 6.50
CA LEU A 360 0.05 8.49 6.22
C LEU A 360 -0.42 7.23 5.49
N GLU A 361 0.38 6.68 4.58
CA GLU A 361 0.13 5.39 3.93
C GLU A 361 0.14 4.25 4.97
N VAL A 362 1.10 4.27 5.91
CA VAL A 362 1.13 3.31 7.04
C VAL A 362 -0.09 3.48 7.95
N LEU A 363 -0.47 4.71 8.29
CA LEU A 363 -1.68 4.98 9.06
C LEU A 363 -2.94 4.44 8.35
N SER A 364 -3.02 4.64 7.03
CA SER A 364 -4.10 4.11 6.21
C SER A 364 -4.19 2.58 6.32
N SER A 365 -3.07 1.86 6.31
CA SER A 365 -3.08 0.39 6.46
C SER A 365 -3.66 -0.09 7.81
N LYS A 366 -3.51 0.70 8.88
CA LYS A 366 -4.02 0.38 10.22
C LYS A 366 -5.51 0.72 10.38
N LEU A 367 -5.96 1.80 9.74
CA LEU A 367 -7.35 2.23 9.76
C LEU A 367 -8.23 1.45 8.77
N MET A 368 -7.67 1.10 7.61
CA MET A 368 -8.35 0.50 6.47
C MET A 368 -7.49 -0.65 5.94
N PRO A 369 -7.47 -1.81 6.64
CA PRO A 369 -6.65 -2.94 6.23
C PRO A 369 -7.14 -3.52 4.91
N THR A 370 -6.20 -3.94 4.05
CA THR A 370 -6.50 -4.65 2.79
C THR A 370 -6.98 -6.09 3.02
N ALA A 371 -6.73 -6.65 4.20
CA ALA A 371 -7.22 -7.96 4.60
C ALA A 371 -8.71 -7.90 4.98
N ASP A 372 -9.54 -8.69 4.30
CA ASP A 372 -10.97 -8.81 4.58
C ASP A 372 -11.25 -10.06 5.44
N ASP A 373 -10.85 -9.97 6.70
CA ASP A 373 -11.18 -10.93 7.76
C ASP A 373 -11.65 -10.22 9.03
N ASP A 374 -12.42 -10.94 9.84
CA ASP A 374 -13.09 -10.36 11.02
C ASP A 374 -12.09 -9.88 12.09
N MET A 375 -10.94 -10.54 12.21
CA MET A 375 -9.91 -10.11 13.16
C MET A 375 -9.31 -8.77 12.74
N ALA A 376 -8.92 -8.63 11.48
CA ALA A 376 -8.38 -7.39 10.92
C ALA A 376 -9.37 -6.23 11.09
N ARG A 377 -10.66 -6.45 10.80
CA ARG A 377 -11.71 -5.44 10.94
C ARG A 377 -11.92 -4.99 12.39
N ASN A 378 -11.90 -5.94 13.33
CA ASN A 378 -12.02 -5.63 14.76
C ASN A 378 -10.81 -4.87 15.29
N CYS A 379 -9.60 -5.25 14.88
CA CYS A 379 -8.37 -4.52 15.22
C CYS A 379 -8.39 -3.09 14.66
N ALA A 380 -8.77 -2.91 13.40
CA ALA A 380 -8.87 -1.60 12.76
C ALA A 380 -9.91 -0.71 13.44
N LYS A 381 -11.07 -1.27 13.83
CA LYS A 381 -12.10 -0.54 14.59
C LYS A 381 -11.56 -0.06 15.94
N SER A 382 -10.92 -0.94 16.71
CA SER A 382 -10.35 -0.58 18.01
C SER A 382 -9.26 0.50 17.87
N PHE A 383 -8.39 0.35 16.87
CA PHE A 383 -7.37 1.34 16.55
C PHE A 383 -7.97 2.69 16.18
N CYS A 384 -9.00 2.70 15.32
CA CYS A 384 -9.69 3.91 14.88
C CYS A 384 -10.28 4.69 16.06
N GLU A 385 -10.96 4.03 17.00
CA GLU A 385 -11.49 4.66 18.21
C GLU A 385 -10.38 5.31 19.05
N ASN A 386 -9.26 4.61 19.25
CA ASN A 386 -8.13 5.13 20.02
C ASN A 386 -7.43 6.29 19.31
N PHE A 387 -7.29 6.20 17.98
CA PHE A 387 -6.74 7.26 17.13
C PHE A 387 -7.60 8.53 17.19
N LEU A 388 -8.93 8.40 17.13
CA LEU A 388 -9.87 9.52 17.28
C LEU A 388 -9.78 10.14 18.68
N LYS A 389 -9.76 9.33 19.75
CA LYS A 389 -9.57 9.79 21.14
C LYS A 389 -8.25 10.53 21.36
N ALA A 390 -7.22 10.21 20.56
CA ALA A 390 -5.92 10.88 20.57
C ALA A 390 -5.90 12.21 19.80
N GLY A 391 -7.00 12.61 19.15
CA GLY A 391 -7.07 13.80 18.31
C GLY A 391 -6.62 13.57 16.87
N GLY A 392 -6.61 12.32 16.40
CA GLY A 392 -6.11 11.94 15.07
C GLY A 392 -6.85 12.60 13.90
N LEU A 393 -8.16 12.85 14.03
CA LEU A 393 -8.92 13.57 12.99
C LEU A 393 -8.40 15.01 12.80
N SER A 394 -8.14 15.73 13.90
CA SER A 394 -7.56 17.08 13.83
C SER A 394 -6.21 17.05 13.12
N LEU A 395 -5.40 16.03 13.38
CA LEU A 395 -4.12 15.85 12.70
C LEU A 395 -4.28 15.68 11.18
N VAL A 396 -5.17 14.81 10.72
CA VAL A 396 -5.42 14.59 9.28
C VAL A 396 -5.87 15.89 8.61
N VAL A 397 -6.79 16.63 9.24
CA VAL A 397 -7.28 17.92 8.72
C VAL A 397 -6.18 18.98 8.73
N ASN A 398 -5.32 19.01 9.75
CA ASN A 398 -4.23 19.96 9.85
C ASN A 398 -3.18 19.75 8.75
N VAL A 399 -2.88 18.52 8.36
CA VAL A 399 -1.95 18.24 7.24
C VAL A 399 -2.46 18.83 5.92
N MET A 400 -3.78 18.93 5.74
CA MET A 400 -4.38 19.52 4.54
C MET A 400 -4.40 21.06 4.52
N GLN A 401 -4.00 21.73 5.61
CA GLN A 401 -3.96 23.20 5.64
C GLN A 401 -2.90 23.75 4.67
N ARG A 402 -3.18 24.94 4.13
CA ARG A 402 -2.35 25.59 3.10
C ARG A 402 -0.87 25.69 3.50
N ASP A 403 -0.60 25.98 4.77
CA ASP A 403 0.74 26.27 5.27
C ASP A 403 1.45 25.04 5.87
N SER A 404 0.80 23.86 5.87
CA SER A 404 1.35 22.64 6.46
C SER A 404 2.38 21.93 5.57
N ILE A 405 2.28 22.11 4.26
CA ILE A 405 3.20 21.52 3.28
C ILE A 405 4.07 22.63 2.66
N PRO A 406 5.40 22.62 2.87
CA PRO A 406 6.29 23.62 2.31
C PRO A 406 6.17 23.75 0.80
N SER A 407 6.30 24.97 0.25
CA SER A 407 6.07 25.27 -1.18
C SER A 407 7.00 24.55 -2.15
N GLU A 408 8.19 24.19 -1.69
CA GLU A 408 9.28 23.56 -2.43
C GLU A 408 9.09 22.06 -2.65
N VAL A 409 8.14 21.44 -1.95
CA VAL A 409 7.83 20.02 -2.12
C VAL A 409 7.31 19.78 -3.54
N ASP A 410 7.84 18.74 -4.18
CA ASP A 410 7.47 18.33 -5.53
C ASP A 410 5.99 17.99 -5.65
N TYR A 411 5.49 18.09 -6.88
CA TYR A 411 4.06 17.92 -7.16
C TYR A 411 3.55 16.53 -6.78
N GLU A 412 4.30 15.47 -7.06
CA GLU A 412 3.87 14.09 -6.82
C GLU A 412 3.73 13.79 -5.32
N THR A 413 4.72 14.20 -4.52
CA THR A 413 4.68 14.08 -3.06
C THR A 413 3.53 14.90 -2.48
N ARG A 414 3.35 16.15 -2.93
CA ARG A 414 2.24 17.00 -2.46
C ARG A 414 0.88 16.40 -2.80
N GLN A 415 0.71 15.95 -4.04
CA GLN A 415 -0.51 15.30 -4.50
C GLN A 415 -0.80 14.03 -3.68
N GLY A 416 0.22 13.21 -3.43
CA GLY A 416 0.11 12.01 -2.61
C GLY A 416 -0.39 12.30 -1.21
N VAL A 417 0.17 13.32 -0.53
CA VAL A 417 -0.26 13.72 0.83
C VAL A 417 -1.74 14.13 0.83
N TYR A 418 -2.16 14.99 -0.11
CA TYR A 418 -3.56 15.41 -0.15
C TYR A 418 -4.50 14.25 -0.50
N SER A 419 -4.12 13.37 -1.43
CA SER A 419 -4.92 12.22 -1.82
C SER A 419 -5.16 11.27 -0.65
N ILE A 420 -4.11 10.89 0.07
CA ILE A 420 -4.24 9.97 1.22
C ILE A 420 -4.98 10.65 2.39
N CYS A 421 -4.73 11.94 2.65
CA CYS A 421 -5.47 12.68 3.69
C CYS A 421 -6.97 12.78 3.37
N LEU A 422 -7.36 13.00 2.11
CA LEU A 422 -8.76 13.01 1.70
C LEU A 422 -9.42 11.63 1.90
N GLN A 423 -8.72 10.56 1.56
CA GLN A 423 -9.20 9.19 1.79
C GLN A 423 -9.39 8.90 3.29
N LEU A 424 -8.41 9.27 4.11
CA LEU A 424 -8.45 9.16 5.56
C LEU A 424 -9.58 10.00 6.16
N ALA A 425 -9.74 11.25 5.73
CA ALA A 425 -10.80 12.14 6.21
C ALA A 425 -12.19 11.57 5.86
N ARG A 426 -12.38 11.08 4.64
CA ARG A 426 -13.62 10.41 4.23
C ARG A 426 -13.92 9.22 5.15
N PHE A 427 -12.94 8.36 5.39
CA PHE A 427 -13.12 7.20 6.26
C PHE A 427 -13.44 7.59 7.70
N LEU A 428 -12.68 8.52 8.29
CA LEU A 428 -12.85 8.93 9.69
C LEU A 428 -14.16 9.69 9.94
N LEU A 429 -14.71 10.36 8.93
CA LEU A 429 -15.96 11.13 9.04
C LEU A 429 -17.21 10.32 8.68
N VAL A 430 -17.10 9.42 7.69
CA VAL A 430 -18.26 8.73 7.09
C VAL A 430 -18.25 7.22 7.40
N GLY A 431 -17.14 6.68 7.90
CA GLY A 431 -16.98 5.24 8.20
C GLY A 431 -16.78 4.36 6.96
N GLN A 432 -16.70 4.93 5.76
CA GLN A 432 -16.60 4.19 4.50
C GLN A 432 -15.16 4.19 3.97
N THR A 433 -14.60 3.01 3.76
CA THR A 433 -13.28 2.82 3.12
C THR A 433 -13.39 2.85 1.59
N MET A 434 -14.55 2.48 1.04
CA MET A 434 -14.94 2.46 -0.38
C MET A 434 -16.48 2.61 -0.47
N PRO A 435 -17.04 3.13 -1.58
CA PRO A 435 -18.49 3.07 -1.79
C PRO A 435 -18.93 1.61 -2.01
N THR A 436 -19.17 0.87 -0.94
CA THR A 436 -19.95 -0.36 -1.04
C THR A 436 -21.36 0.02 -1.46
N LEU A 437 -21.64 -0.04 -2.77
CA LEU A 437 -22.99 -0.31 -3.23
C LEU A 437 -23.38 -1.64 -2.58
N LEU A 438 -24.41 -1.57 -1.74
CA LEU A 438 -25.13 -2.60 -0.98
C LEU A 438 -25.10 -2.30 0.54
N ASP A 439 -25.89 -1.28 0.89
CA ASP A 439 -26.74 -1.35 2.08
C ASP A 439 -27.77 -2.48 1.82
N GLU A 440 -27.42 -3.71 2.22
CA GLU A 440 -28.33 -4.87 2.19
C GLU A 440 -28.44 -5.54 3.57
N ASP A 441 -28.14 -4.82 4.66
CA ASP A 441 -28.20 -5.38 6.03
C ASP A 441 -29.56 -5.19 6.73
N LEU A 442 -30.65 -4.94 5.99
CA LEU A 442 -31.99 -4.85 6.58
C LEU A 442 -33.01 -5.90 6.13
N THR A 443 -32.63 -6.90 5.33
CA THR A 443 -33.54 -8.05 5.10
C THR A 443 -32.83 -9.40 4.99
N LYS A 444 -32.97 -10.16 6.08
CA LYS A 444 -33.13 -11.62 6.17
C LYS A 444 -31.88 -12.50 6.24
N ASP A 445 -31.64 -12.92 7.49
CA ASP A 445 -31.38 -14.30 7.90
C ASP A 445 -31.63 -15.37 6.82
N GLY A 446 -30.56 -16.12 6.54
CA GLY A 446 -30.63 -17.49 6.04
C GLY A 446 -30.35 -17.68 4.56
N ILE A 447 -29.06 -17.74 4.19
CA ILE A 447 -28.45 -18.71 3.27
C ILE A 447 -26.94 -18.74 3.59
N GLU A 448 -26.48 -19.80 4.25
CA GLU A 448 -25.04 -20.06 4.40
C GLU A 448 -24.50 -20.87 3.20
N ALA A 449 -23.34 -20.39 2.73
CA ALA A 449 -22.20 -21.12 2.15
C ALA A 449 -22.20 -21.49 0.65
N LEU A 450 -21.66 -20.59 -0.17
CA LEU A 450 -20.60 -20.94 -1.12
C LEU A 450 -19.25 -20.54 -0.52
N SER A 451 -18.68 -21.47 0.26
CA SER A 451 -17.33 -21.35 0.82
C SER A 451 -16.34 -22.08 -0.09
N SER A 452 -15.38 -21.31 -0.61
CA SER A 452 -14.06 -21.81 -1.03
C SER A 452 -13.01 -20.71 -0.83
N ARG A 453 -12.67 -20.43 0.44
CA ARG A 453 -11.30 -20.09 0.86
C ARG A 453 -10.63 -21.41 1.31
N PRO A 454 -9.31 -21.63 1.15
CA PRO A 454 -8.70 -22.89 1.56
C PRO A 454 -8.47 -22.93 3.09
N PHE A 455 -8.94 -24.03 3.72
CA PHE A 455 -8.77 -24.49 5.12
C PHE A 455 -9.63 -23.75 6.19
N ARG A 456 -10.47 -24.37 7.06
CA ARG A 456 -10.49 -25.73 7.66
C ARG A 456 -11.92 -26.12 8.18
N ASN A 457 -12.19 -27.43 8.11
CA ASN A 457 -13.32 -28.31 8.54
C ASN A 457 -13.66 -28.31 10.06
N VAL A 458 -14.78 -28.79 10.66
CA VAL A 458 -16.06 -29.53 10.33
C VAL A 458 -16.90 -29.66 11.64
N SER A 459 -18.24 -29.61 11.68
CA SER A 459 -19.23 -30.73 11.88
C SER A 459 -20.54 -30.18 12.51
N ARG A 460 -21.79 -30.67 12.40
CA ARG A 460 -22.66 -31.40 11.43
C ARG A 460 -24.02 -31.68 12.16
N GLN A 461 -25.12 -31.93 11.39
CA GLN A 461 -26.46 -32.50 11.71
C GLN A 461 -27.62 -31.45 11.72
N THR A 462 -28.82 -31.59 11.13
CA THR A 462 -29.56 -32.65 10.38
C THR A 462 -30.85 -32.06 9.72
N SER A 463 -31.19 -32.54 8.51
CA SER A 463 -32.50 -32.67 7.80
C SER A 463 -33.75 -31.80 8.11
N ARG A 464 -34.41 -31.24 7.07
CA ARG A 464 -35.63 -31.78 6.39
C ARG A 464 -36.20 -30.82 5.32
N GLN A 465 -36.87 -31.42 4.33
CA GLN A 465 -37.55 -30.86 3.15
C GLN A 465 -38.71 -29.90 3.49
N MET A 466 -39.05 -28.97 2.58
CA MET A 466 -40.31 -28.95 1.81
C MET A 466 -40.41 -27.75 0.84
N SER A 467 -41.02 -28.03 -0.30
CA SER A 467 -41.31 -27.17 -1.46
C SER A 467 -42.48 -26.20 -1.20
N LEU A 468 -42.51 -25.03 -1.85
CA LEU A 468 -43.66 -24.59 -2.68
C LEU A 468 -43.42 -23.25 -3.41
N CYS A 469 -44.00 -23.23 -4.60
CA CYS A 469 -43.99 -22.25 -5.69
C CYS A 469 -44.78 -20.95 -5.37
N GLY A 470 -44.41 -19.83 -6.00
CA GLY A 470 -45.24 -18.62 -6.02
C GLY A 470 -44.55 -17.39 -6.66
N THR A 471 -44.72 -17.22 -7.97
CA THR A 471 -44.61 -15.94 -8.70
C THR A 471 -45.98 -15.23 -8.72
N PRO A 472 -46.13 -14.02 -9.30
CA PRO A 472 -45.30 -12.80 -9.30
C PRO A 472 -46.17 -11.56 -8.97
N GLU A 473 -45.63 -10.33 -8.94
CA GLU A 473 -46.30 -9.17 -9.57
C GLU A 473 -45.43 -7.90 -9.68
N LYS A 474 -45.69 -7.13 -10.74
CA LYS A 474 -44.96 -5.94 -11.25
C LYS A 474 -45.64 -4.64 -10.81
N SER A 475 -44.87 -3.58 -10.59
CA SER A 475 -45.25 -2.18 -10.90
C SER A 475 -43.97 -1.32 -10.97
N SER A 476 -43.52 -0.84 -12.14
CA SER A 476 -43.90 0.39 -12.88
C SER A 476 -43.61 1.69 -12.13
N TYR A 477 -42.54 2.39 -12.50
CA TYR A 477 -42.26 3.77 -12.09
C TYR A 477 -42.07 4.69 -13.32
N ARG A 478 -42.78 5.83 -13.27
CA ARG A 478 -42.81 6.91 -14.25
C ARG A 478 -41.57 7.80 -14.14
N GLN A 479 -41.06 8.24 -15.29
CA GLN A 479 -40.17 9.40 -15.47
C GLN A 479 -40.85 10.72 -15.09
N LEU A 480 -40.11 11.62 -14.44
CA LEU A 480 -40.37 13.07 -14.45
C LEU A 480 -39.06 13.85 -14.53
N SER A 481 -39.17 15.03 -15.12
CA SER A 481 -38.17 15.80 -15.86
C SER A 481 -37.36 16.80 -15.04
N VAL A 482 -36.22 17.14 -15.65
CA VAL A 482 -35.25 18.20 -15.36
C VAL A 482 -35.91 19.59 -15.26
N SER A 483 -35.46 20.42 -14.30
CA SER A 483 -35.60 21.88 -14.36
C SER A 483 -34.44 22.57 -13.63
N ASP A 484 -34.00 23.67 -14.25
CA ASP A 484 -32.76 24.42 -14.05
C ASP A 484 -32.51 24.97 -12.64
N ARG A 485 -31.23 24.94 -12.21
CA ARG A 485 -30.73 25.80 -11.13
C ARG A 485 -29.45 26.54 -11.53
N SER A 486 -29.60 27.86 -11.54
CA SER A 486 -28.60 28.94 -11.42
C SER A 486 -27.18 28.54 -11.00
N SER A 487 -26.19 28.92 -11.83
CA SER A 487 -24.77 28.76 -11.54
C SER A 487 -24.30 29.70 -10.42
N ILE A 488 -23.94 29.14 -9.26
CA ILE A 488 -23.21 29.83 -8.19
C ILE A 488 -21.71 29.76 -8.50
N ARG A 489 -20.99 30.89 -8.38
CA ARG A 489 -19.55 30.95 -8.64
C ARG A 489 -18.76 30.22 -7.56
N VAL A 490 -17.79 29.40 -7.97
CA VAL A 490 -16.99 28.48 -7.11
C VAL A 490 -16.26 29.19 -5.96
N GLU A 491 -15.93 30.47 -6.13
CA GLU A 491 -15.20 31.29 -5.15
C GLU A 491 -16.02 31.63 -3.89
N GLU A 492 -17.36 31.61 -3.96
CA GLU A 492 -18.26 31.87 -2.83
C GLU A 492 -18.66 30.59 -2.07
N ILE A 493 -18.40 29.41 -2.64
CA ILE A 493 -18.83 28.12 -2.08
C ILE A 493 -18.01 27.76 -0.83
N ILE A 494 -16.70 28.04 -0.83
CA ILE A 494 -15.79 27.56 0.21
C ILE A 494 -16.00 28.29 1.55
N PRO A 495 -16.16 29.63 1.62
CA PRO A 495 -16.42 30.31 2.88
C PRO A 495 -17.84 30.03 3.42
N ALA A 496 -18.84 29.97 2.53
CA ALA A 496 -20.23 29.73 2.92
C ALA A 496 -20.43 28.28 3.43
N ALA A 497 -19.83 27.28 2.76
CA ALA A 497 -19.84 25.90 3.22
C ALA A 497 -19.08 25.73 4.54
N ARG A 498 -17.98 26.46 4.74
CA ARG A 498 -17.22 26.45 5.99
C ARG A 498 -18.03 27.00 7.16
N VAL A 499 -18.74 28.11 6.97
CA VAL A 499 -19.62 28.67 8.01
C VAL A 499 -20.76 27.70 8.31
N ALA A 500 -21.42 27.17 7.28
CA ALA A 500 -22.51 26.20 7.45
C ALA A 500 -22.09 24.95 8.24
N ILE A 501 -20.93 24.35 7.92
CA ILE A 501 -20.41 23.17 8.62
C ILE A 501 -19.99 23.48 10.06
N GLN A 502 -19.46 24.68 10.31
CA GLN A 502 -19.02 25.08 11.65
C GLN A 502 -20.16 25.50 12.58
N THR A 503 -21.32 25.88 12.03
CA THR A 503 -22.47 26.39 12.81
C THR A 503 -23.69 25.47 12.80
N MET A 504 -23.68 24.34 12.07
CA MET A 504 -24.80 23.41 12.06
C MET A 504 -24.89 22.59 13.36
N GLU A 505 -26.10 22.54 13.93
CA GLU A 505 -26.39 21.63 15.03
C GLU A 505 -26.53 20.18 14.54
N VAL A 506 -26.25 19.22 15.42
CA VAL A 506 -26.17 17.78 15.10
C VAL A 506 -27.48 17.24 14.51
N SER A 507 -28.63 17.79 14.92
CA SER A 507 -29.95 17.42 14.38
C SER A 507 -30.16 17.85 12.93
N ASP A 508 -29.66 19.02 12.55
CA ASP A 508 -29.86 19.59 11.21
C ASP A 508 -28.97 18.89 10.17
N PHE A 509 -27.79 18.43 10.59
CA PHE A 509 -26.91 17.61 9.75
C PHE A 509 -27.53 16.25 9.43
N THR A 510 -28.13 15.61 10.43
CA THR A 510 -28.75 14.28 10.27
C THR A 510 -29.93 14.30 9.29
N SER A 511 -30.69 15.41 9.24
CA SER A 511 -31.81 15.58 8.29
C SER A 511 -31.39 15.97 6.87
N THR A 512 -30.13 16.39 6.65
CA THR A 512 -29.63 16.78 5.32
C THR A 512 -28.97 15.60 4.59
N VAL A 513 -28.60 14.55 5.34
CA VAL A 513 -27.86 13.37 4.86
C VAL A 513 -28.74 12.12 4.71
N ALA A 514 -29.94 12.12 5.30
CA ALA A 514 -31.00 11.14 5.01
C ALA A 514 -31.81 11.57 3.78
#